data_AF-A0A3B8YET3-F1
#
_entry.id   AF-A0A3B8YET3-F1
#
_cell.length_a   1.000
_cell.length_b   1.000
_cell.length_c   1.000
_cell.angle_alpha   90.00
_cell.angle_beta   90.00
_cell.angle_gamma   90.00
#
_symmetry.space_group_name_H-M   'P 1'
#
loop_
_entity.id
_entity.type
_entity.pdbx_description
1 polymer ?
#
loop_
_entity_poly.entity_id
_entity_poly.type
_entity_poly.pdbx_seq_one_letter_code
_entity_poly.pdbx_strand_id
1 'polypeptide(L)'
;MENKRPEFGITGYSVLSIVTEMHNYFRDLQSYYKIAKGDLVSRLEATSDEATIEELQDKIREANEKITFFHVLNNSISSVDTVLHTEKMITEFTKNPPNS
;
A
#
# COMPACT_ATOMS: atom_id res chain seq x y z
N MET A 1 19.22 -33.31 2.93
CA MET A 1 18.18 -32.41 3.48
C MET A 1 16.87 -32.83 2.87
N GLU A 2 15.86 -33.14 3.68
CA GLU A 2 14.51 -33.34 3.17
C GLU A 2 13.98 -32.04 2.57
N ASN A 3 13.40 -32.13 1.38
CA ASN A 3 12.78 -30.99 0.71
C ASN A 3 11.40 -30.73 1.33
N LYS A 4 11.37 -30.06 2.49
CA LYS A 4 10.12 -29.68 3.16
C LYS A 4 9.55 -28.42 2.51
N ARG A 5 8.23 -28.41 2.26
CA ARG A 5 7.52 -27.21 1.82
C ARG A 5 7.66 -26.10 2.88
N PRO A 6 8.05 -24.87 2.49
CA PRO A 6 8.06 -23.73 3.39
C PRO A 6 6.66 -23.44 3.94
N GLU A 7 6.58 -23.10 5.21
CA GLU A 7 5.34 -22.71 5.87
C GLU A 7 5.24 -21.19 5.93
N PHE A 8 4.03 -20.66 5.74
CA PHE A 8 3.78 -19.24 5.89
C PHE A 8 3.81 -18.87 7.38
N GLY A 9 4.73 -17.99 7.76
CA GLY A 9 5.05 -17.73 9.17
C GLY A 9 4.03 -16.88 9.94
N ILE A 10 3.01 -16.32 9.27
CA ILE A 10 1.98 -15.50 9.92
C ILE A 10 0.75 -16.36 10.21
N THR A 11 0.44 -16.53 11.48
CA THR A 11 -0.71 -17.31 11.95
C THR A 11 -1.99 -16.47 11.93
N GLY A 12 -3.14 -17.09 11.63
CA GLY A 12 -4.45 -16.43 11.69
C GLY A 12 -4.85 -15.63 10.45
N TYR A 13 -3.98 -15.55 9.45
CA TYR A 13 -4.23 -14.85 8.18
C TYR A 13 -3.81 -15.73 7.01
N SER A 14 -4.59 -15.70 5.94
CA SER A 14 -4.18 -16.30 4.66
C SER A 14 -3.30 -15.32 3.88
N VAL A 15 -2.41 -15.86 3.03
CA VAL A 15 -1.60 -15.04 2.11
C VAL A 15 -2.49 -14.12 1.27
N LEU A 16 -3.63 -14.62 0.79
CA LEU A 16 -4.60 -13.83 0.03
C LEU A 16 -5.13 -12.66 0.86
N SER A 17 -5.58 -12.91 2.10
CA SER A 17 -6.11 -11.86 2.96
C SER A 17 -5.10 -10.74 3.22
N ILE A 18 -3.83 -11.08 3.46
CA ILE A 18 -2.78 -10.09 3.70
C ILE A 18 -2.55 -9.23 2.46
N VAL A 19 -2.47 -9.85 1.29
CA VAL A 19 -2.23 -9.11 0.05
C VAL A 19 -3.38 -8.16 -0.27
N THR A 20 -4.63 -8.63 -0.12
CA THR A 20 -5.81 -7.78 -0.32
C THR A 20 -5.86 -6.61 0.67
N GLU A 21 -5.58 -6.85 1.95
CA GLU A 21 -5.53 -5.79 2.96
C GLU A 21 -4.40 -4.79 2.69
N MET A 22 -3.21 -5.26 2.29
CA MET A 22 -2.11 -4.39 1.89
C MET A 22 -2.45 -3.56 0.65
N HIS A 23 -3.14 -4.15 -0.33
CA HIS A 23 -3.61 -3.46 -1.53
C HIS A 23 -4.57 -2.32 -1.17
N ASN A 24 -5.58 -2.60 -0.36
CA ASN A 24 -6.49 -1.58 0.14
C ASN A 24 -5.74 -0.48 0.91
N TYR A 25 -4.85 -0.86 1.82
CA TYR A 25 -4.11 0.08 2.64
C TYR A 25 -3.22 1.04 1.82
N PHE A 26 -2.49 0.53 0.83
CA PHE A 26 -1.64 1.39 -0.02
C PHE A 26 -2.46 2.32 -0.92
N ARG A 27 -3.57 1.84 -1.48
CA ARG A 27 -4.52 2.66 -2.21
C ARG A 27 -5.04 3.81 -1.35
N ASP A 28 -5.44 3.49 -0.12
CA ASP A 28 -6.05 4.46 0.79
C ASP A 28 -5.01 5.49 1.27
N LEU A 29 -3.77 5.07 1.53
CA LEU A 29 -2.65 5.99 1.81
C LEU A 29 -2.33 6.90 0.62
N GLN A 30 -2.33 6.37 -0.61
CA GLN A 30 -2.14 7.20 -1.79
C GLN A 30 -3.24 8.26 -1.90
N SER A 31 -4.49 7.89 -1.63
CA SER A 31 -5.64 8.81 -1.62
C SER A 31 -5.50 9.87 -0.52
N TYR A 32 -5.16 9.45 0.70
CA TYR A 32 -4.94 10.34 1.83
C TYR A 32 -3.92 11.44 1.50
N TYR A 33 -2.76 11.09 0.96
CA TYR A 33 -1.75 12.10 0.63
C TYR A 33 -2.15 13.01 -0.54
N LYS A 34 -2.97 12.54 -1.49
CA LYS A 34 -3.55 13.41 -2.54
C LYS A 34 -4.46 14.47 -1.94
N ILE A 35 -5.32 14.08 -0.98
CA ILE A 35 -6.22 14.99 -0.27
C ILE A 35 -5.40 15.98 0.56
N ALA A 36 -4.47 15.49 1.38
CA ALA A 36 -3.62 16.32 2.22
C ALA A 36 -2.80 17.34 1.39
N LYS A 37 -2.32 16.95 0.21
CA LYS A 37 -1.67 17.87 -0.73
C LYS A 37 -2.61 18.97 -1.19
N GLY A 38 -3.87 18.64 -1.51
CA GLY A 38 -4.89 19.64 -1.87
C GLY A 38 -5.05 20.69 -0.78
N ASP A 39 -5.19 20.26 0.47
CA ASP A 39 -5.31 21.16 1.61
C ASP A 39 -4.07 22.05 1.81
N LEU A 40 -2.87 21.49 1.62
CA LEU A 40 -1.61 22.24 1.70
C LEU A 40 -1.51 23.29 0.58
N VAL A 41 -1.92 22.96 -0.65
CA VAL A 41 -1.94 23.91 -1.77
C VAL A 41 -2.92 25.05 -1.49
N SER A 42 -4.13 24.75 -1.01
CA SER A 42 -5.10 25.80 -0.66
C SER A 42 -4.58 26.73 0.44
N ARG A 43 -3.84 26.19 1.42
CA ARG A 43 -3.20 27.01 2.47
C ARG A 43 -2.06 27.87 1.92
N LEU A 44 -1.30 27.34 0.97
CA LEU A 44 -0.19 28.05 0.31
C LEU A 44 -0.73 29.25 -0.48
N GLU A 45 -1.84 29.07 -1.18
CA GLU A 45 -2.51 30.14 -1.94
C GLU A 45 -3.13 31.23 -1.06
N ALA A 46 -3.49 30.88 0.19
CA ALA A 46 -4.15 31.78 1.13
C ALA A 46 -3.20 32.57 2.05
N THR A 47 -1.90 32.26 2.06
CA THR A 47 -0.90 32.93 2.91
C THR A 47 -0.05 33.91 2.10
N SER A 48 0.52 34.91 2.79
CA SER A 48 1.55 35.80 2.25
C SER A 48 2.79 35.87 3.13
N ASP A 49 2.83 35.04 4.18
CA ASP A 49 3.99 34.91 5.06
C ASP A 49 5.05 34.00 4.43
N GLU A 50 6.25 34.53 4.21
CA GLU A 50 7.32 33.86 3.47
C GLU A 50 7.83 32.59 4.16
N ALA A 51 7.93 32.61 5.49
CA ALA A 51 8.33 31.43 6.27
C ALA A 51 7.27 30.30 6.18
N THR A 52 5.99 30.65 6.26
CA THR A 52 4.89 29.70 6.07
C THR A 52 4.85 29.16 4.64
N ILE A 53 5.17 29.98 3.63
CA ILE A 53 5.25 29.56 2.23
C ILE A 53 6.32 28.48 2.05
N GLU A 54 7.52 28.70 2.57
CA GLU A 54 8.62 27.73 2.49
C GLU A 54 8.26 26.39 3.16
N GLU A 55 7.70 26.46 4.39
CA GLU A 55 7.26 25.27 5.12
C GLU A 55 6.18 24.47 4.36
N LEU A 56 5.20 25.16 3.77
CA LEU A 56 4.14 24.53 3.00
C LEU A 56 4.66 23.89 1.71
N GLN A 57 5.61 24.54 1.02
CA GLN A 57 6.25 23.98 -0.17
C GLN A 57 7.00 22.69 0.16
N ASP A 58 7.73 22.66 1.27
CA ASP A 58 8.42 21.45 1.73
C ASP A 58 7.45 20.30 2.05
N LYS A 59 6.33 20.60 2.72
CA LYS A 59 5.27 19.60 2.99
C LYS A 59 4.60 19.10 1.71
N ILE A 60 4.40 19.97 0.72
CA ILE A 60 3.86 19.59 -0.60
C ILE A 60 4.84 18.68 -1.33
N ARG A 61 6.15 18.97 -1.27
CA ARG A 61 7.20 18.09 -1.83
C ARG A 61 7.14 16.71 -1.19
N GLU A 62 7.13 16.65 0.14
CA GLU A 62 7.04 15.39 0.88
C GLU A 62 5.75 14.62 0.53
N ALA A 63 4.60 15.30 0.44
CA ALA A 63 3.35 14.68 0.03
C ALA A 63 3.43 14.09 -1.38
N ASN A 64 4.06 14.78 -2.34
CA ASN A 64 4.25 14.26 -3.70
C ASN A 64 5.16 13.01 -3.73
N GLU A 65 6.23 12.99 -2.93
CA GLU A 65 7.09 11.82 -2.80
C GLU A 65 6.31 10.62 -2.26
N LYS A 66 5.54 10.81 -1.18
CA LYS A 66 4.70 9.75 -0.60
C LYS A 66 3.62 9.27 -1.56
N ILE A 67 2.95 10.17 -2.28
CA ILE A 67 1.98 9.78 -3.33
C ILE A 67 2.65 8.88 -4.37
N THR A 68 3.87 9.22 -4.78
CA THR A 68 4.64 8.45 -5.77
C THR A 68 4.99 7.07 -5.23
N PHE A 69 5.50 6.98 -4.01
CA PHE A 69 5.84 5.70 -3.40
C PHE A 69 4.61 4.81 -3.19
N PHE A 70 3.51 5.35 -2.66
CA PHE A 70 2.28 4.56 -2.50
C PHE A 70 1.63 4.19 -3.82
N HIS A 71 1.81 4.99 -4.88
CA HIS A 71 1.39 4.58 -6.22
C HIS A 71 2.15 3.34 -6.71
N VAL A 72 3.48 3.33 -6.54
CA VAL A 72 4.31 2.17 -6.91
C VAL A 72 3.90 0.95 -6.09
N LEU A 73 3.80 1.08 -4.77
CA LEU A 73 3.39 -0.01 -3.89
C LEU A 73 2.01 -0.55 -4.25
N ASN A 74 1.03 0.33 -4.51
CA ASN A 74 -0.31 -0.03 -4.93
C ASN A 74 -0.31 -0.83 -6.25
N ASN A 75 0.44 -0.38 -7.25
CA ASN A 75 0.52 -1.08 -8.54
C ASN A 75 1.22 -2.44 -8.40
N SER A 76 2.29 -2.51 -7.61
CA SER A 76 3.02 -3.75 -7.34
C SER A 76 2.11 -4.77 -6.64
N ILE A 77 1.45 -4.36 -5.56
CA ILE A 77 0.59 -5.28 -4.80
C ILE A 77 -0.68 -5.66 -5.58
N SER A 78 -1.23 -4.76 -6.40
CA SER A 78 -2.36 -5.06 -7.30
C SER A 78 -2.00 -6.19 -8.29
N SER A 79 -0.75 -6.19 -8.79
CA SER A 79 -0.25 -7.26 -9.65
C SER A 79 -0.15 -8.60 -8.89
N VAL A 80 0.34 -8.57 -7.65
CA VAL A 80 0.38 -9.75 -6.77
C VAL A 80 -1.02 -10.26 -6.47
N ASP A 81 -1.94 -9.37 -6.07
CA ASP A 81 -3.33 -9.66 -5.76
C ASP A 81 -4.03 -10.34 -6.95
N THR A 82 -3.84 -9.81 -8.15
CA THR A 82 -4.36 -10.40 -9.40
C THR A 82 -3.86 -11.83 -9.61
N VAL A 83 -2.55 -12.06 -9.43
CA VAL A 83 -1.95 -13.40 -9.60
C VAL A 83 -2.46 -14.37 -8.53
N LEU A 84 -2.54 -13.94 -7.27
CA LEU A 84 -3.00 -14.76 -6.16
C LEU A 84 -4.47 -15.19 -6.28
N HIS A 85 -5.30 -14.39 -6.94
CA HIS A 85 -6.70 -14.70 -7.20
C HIS A 85 -6.94 -15.60 -8.42
N THR A 86 -5.87 -16.06 -9.10
CA THR A 86 -6.02 -17.10 -10.14
C THR A 86 -6.30 -18.47 -9.54
N GLU A 87 -7.05 -19.31 -10.23
CA GLU A 87 -7.44 -20.65 -9.74
C GLU A 87 -6.24 -21.51 -9.28
N LYS A 88 -5.13 -21.45 -10.02
CA LYS A 88 -3.90 -22.20 -9.69
C LYS A 88 -3.29 -21.73 -8.37
N MET A 89 -3.21 -20.41 -8.15
CA MET A 89 -2.62 -19.85 -6.95
C MET A 89 -3.54 -19.99 -5.74
N ILE A 90 -4.86 -19.83 -5.92
CA ILE A 90 -5.85 -20.17 -4.89
C ILE A 90 -5.63 -21.61 -4.45
N THR A 91 -5.61 -22.55 -5.39
CA THR A 91 -5.39 -23.97 -5.11
C THR A 91 -4.09 -24.24 -4.37
N GLU A 92 -3.00 -23.56 -4.75
CA GLU A 92 -1.69 -23.67 -4.10
C GLU A 92 -1.75 -23.24 -2.63
N PHE A 93 -2.48 -22.17 -2.31
CA PHE A 93 -2.59 -21.60 -0.96
C PHE A 93 -3.78 -22.11 -0.14
N THR A 94 -4.74 -22.82 -0.74
CA THR A 94 -5.85 -23.48 -0.03
C THR A 94 -5.63 -24.97 0.21
N LYS A 95 -4.74 -25.63 -0.54
CA LYS A 95 -4.33 -27.02 -0.29
C LYS A 95 -3.37 -27.11 0.89
N ASN A 96 -3.94 -26.94 2.09
CA ASN A 96 -3.55 -27.41 3.42
C ASN A 96 -3.97 -26.35 4.46
N PRO A 97 -5.16 -26.47 5.08
CA PRO A 97 -5.40 -25.76 6.33
C PRO A 97 -4.40 -26.24 7.38
N PRO A 98 -3.94 -25.37 8.30
CA PRO A 98 -3.23 -25.83 9.48
C PRO A 98 -4.21 -26.67 10.29
N ASN A 99 -3.95 -27.98 10.38
CA ASN A 99 -4.71 -29.02 11.07
C ASN A 99 -5.97 -29.52 10.33
N SER A 100 -5.80 -30.67 9.68
CA SER A 100 -6.83 -31.70 9.53
C SER A 100 -6.22 -33.04 9.87
#